data_AF-A0A3G2SBU0-F1
#
_entry.id   AF-A0A3G2SBU0-F1
#
_cell.length_a   1.000
_cell.length_b   1.000
_cell.length_c   1.000
_cell.angle_alpha   90.00
_cell.angle_beta   90.00
_cell.angle_gamma   90.00
#
_symmetry.space_group_name_H-M   'P 1'
#
loop_
_entity.id
_entity.type
_entity.pdbx_description
1 polymer ?
#
loop_
_entity_poly.entity_id
_entity_poly.type
_entity_poly.pdbx_seq_one_letter_code
_entity_poly.pdbx_strand_id
1 'polypeptide(L)'
;MYADLGGQKHSDPGTFRSRLAWWTGTIAAACWDRVLPHALCWPVDADTPTQWADADIGRPLCLSVVIREQERHGRYVRLSAYLDRTWTAWWARQWRWRSARDDDDDEALWSHVHGEWVVCENVERAARLATARDWSAVERIMSRADAKAYLASLHDGSRPLALSDKDTDILLTHLVHDARAIQHDGDVYKWGTARVTEQDRGILAVKGLHAQLERQVDAWQARMERAQATVRRALQAKEREAVTLSYLRTQKQLESMVDKRVLALEKVHTLLLSMDQAVGDAQLMQAYTASEKTLRSLLADPSLQPDHIDRTMDALAEARPRRRARR
;
A
#
# COMPACT_ATOMS: atom_id res chain seq x y z
N MET A 1 21.80 -3.83 28.49
CA MET A 1 20.95 -4.08 27.31
C MET A 1 20.97 -5.54 26.87
N TYR A 2 22.13 -6.20 26.87
CA TYR A 2 22.32 -7.57 26.36
C TYR A 2 22.14 -8.68 27.41
N ALA A 3 22.04 -8.34 28.69
CA ALA A 3 21.83 -9.31 29.77
C ALA A 3 20.43 -9.92 29.72
N ASP A 4 20.29 -11.11 30.31
CA ASP A 4 19.01 -11.81 30.45
C ASP A 4 17.93 -10.93 31.13
N LEU A 5 16.72 -11.02 30.59
CA LEU A 5 15.54 -10.29 31.01
C LEU A 5 14.51 -11.16 31.74
N GLY A 6 14.67 -12.49 31.76
CA GLY A 6 13.68 -13.43 32.32
C GLY A 6 13.29 -13.08 33.76
N GLY A 7 14.26 -12.89 34.65
CA GLY A 7 14.02 -12.56 36.06
C GLY A 7 13.74 -11.06 36.35
N GLN A 8 13.97 -10.17 35.39
CA GLN A 8 13.85 -8.71 35.61
C GLN A 8 12.41 -8.21 35.56
N LYS A 9 11.50 -8.96 34.93
CA LYS A 9 10.10 -8.57 34.77
C LYS A 9 9.40 -8.28 36.09
N HIS A 10 9.71 -9.06 37.13
CA HIS A 10 9.10 -8.95 38.46
C HIS A 10 9.98 -8.18 39.45
N SER A 11 11.30 -8.25 39.31
CA SER A 11 12.25 -7.63 40.25
C SER A 11 12.55 -6.15 39.94
N ASP A 12 12.59 -5.76 38.67
CA ASP A 12 12.74 -4.36 38.24
C ASP A 12 11.95 -4.07 36.94
N PRO A 13 10.63 -3.80 37.07
CA PRO A 13 9.75 -3.57 35.92
C PRO A 13 10.14 -2.32 35.10
N GLY A 14 10.78 -1.33 35.71
CA GLY A 14 11.19 -0.09 35.04
C GLY A 14 12.31 -0.34 34.05
N THR A 15 13.38 -1.00 34.50
CA THR A 15 14.51 -1.39 33.65
C THR A 15 14.07 -2.37 32.58
N PHE A 16 13.21 -3.35 32.91
CA PHE A 16 12.66 -4.29 31.93
C PHE A 16 11.96 -3.58 30.77
N ARG A 17 11.04 -2.65 31.06
CA ARG A 17 10.30 -1.88 30.03
C ARG A 17 11.23 -1.05 29.16
N SER A 18 12.22 -0.39 29.76
CA SER A 18 13.20 0.43 29.02
C SER A 18 14.02 -0.43 28.06
N ARG A 19 14.53 -1.57 28.52
CA ARG A 19 15.30 -2.51 27.69
C ARG A 19 14.47 -3.12 26.57
N LEU A 20 13.23 -3.51 26.87
CA LEU A 20 12.28 -4.02 25.88
C LEU A 20 11.99 -2.99 24.80
N ALA A 21 11.73 -1.73 25.18
CA ALA A 21 11.47 -0.64 24.25
C ALA A 21 12.68 -0.36 23.35
N TRP A 22 13.88 -0.35 23.92
CA TRP A 22 15.11 -0.17 23.15
C TRP A 22 15.29 -1.28 22.12
N TRP A 23 15.22 -2.56 22.52
CA TRP A 23 15.38 -3.67 21.57
C TRP A 23 14.32 -3.67 20.48
N THR A 24 13.07 -3.37 20.83
CA THR A 24 11.97 -3.26 19.86
C THR A 24 12.28 -2.19 18.82
N GLY A 25 12.69 -1.00 19.26
CA GLY A 25 13.09 0.09 18.37
C GLY A 25 14.31 -0.24 17.51
N THR A 26 15.33 -0.88 18.10
CA THR A 26 16.55 -1.29 17.38
C THR A 26 16.25 -2.32 16.30
N ILE A 27 15.42 -3.33 16.59
CA ILE A 27 15.03 -4.36 15.60
C ILE A 27 14.17 -3.74 14.49
N ALA A 28 13.18 -2.92 14.86
CA ALA A 28 12.35 -2.21 13.89
C ALA A 28 13.19 -1.33 12.97
N ALA A 29 14.14 -0.56 13.52
CA ALA A 29 15.08 0.25 12.77
C ALA A 29 15.99 -0.60 11.87
N ALA A 30 16.58 -1.70 12.38
CA ALA A 30 17.44 -2.57 11.58
C ALA A 30 16.70 -3.20 10.38
N CYS A 31 15.42 -3.58 10.57
CA CYS A 31 14.57 -4.02 9.46
C CYS A 31 14.30 -2.87 8.49
N TRP A 32 13.76 -1.75 9.00
CA TRP A 32 13.39 -0.58 8.18
C TRP A 32 14.56 -0.04 7.37
N ASP A 33 15.73 -0.02 7.99
CA ASP A 33 16.97 0.47 7.42
C ASP A 33 17.69 -0.56 6.54
N ARG A 34 17.07 -1.72 6.29
CA ARG A 34 17.60 -2.76 5.40
C ARG A 34 18.98 -3.28 5.84
N VAL A 35 19.30 -3.17 7.13
CA VAL A 35 20.42 -3.90 7.75
C VAL A 35 20.08 -5.39 7.76
N LEU A 36 18.80 -5.71 7.93
CA LEU A 36 18.24 -7.05 7.78
C LEU A 36 17.61 -7.27 6.39
N PRO A 37 17.41 -8.55 5.97
CA PRO A 37 16.97 -8.89 4.61
C PRO A 37 15.58 -8.39 4.20
N HIS A 38 14.70 -8.09 5.17
CA HIS A 38 13.30 -7.69 4.95
C HIS A 38 12.98 -6.44 5.78
N ALA A 39 12.18 -5.53 5.22
CA ALA A 39 11.86 -4.27 5.90
C ALA A 39 10.73 -4.41 6.92
N LEU A 40 9.79 -5.33 6.65
CA LEU A 40 8.57 -5.54 7.42
C LEU A 40 8.57 -6.90 8.14
N CYS A 41 9.58 -7.72 7.91
CA CYS A 41 9.72 -9.05 8.47
C CYS A 41 11.12 -9.23 9.06
N TRP A 42 11.21 -9.90 10.21
CA TRP A 42 12.46 -10.29 10.83
C TRP A 42 12.59 -11.83 10.80
N PRO A 43 13.52 -12.38 10.01
CA PRO A 43 13.87 -13.79 10.11
C PRO A 43 14.73 -14.05 11.36
N VAL A 44 14.29 -14.98 12.20
CA VAL A 44 14.98 -15.40 13.43
C VAL A 44 15.37 -16.87 13.31
N ASP A 45 16.65 -17.16 13.48
CA ASP A 45 17.27 -18.48 13.35
C ASP A 45 18.22 -18.76 14.53
N ALA A 46 18.98 -19.87 14.47
CA ALA A 46 19.90 -20.25 15.54
C ALA A 46 21.07 -19.27 15.69
N ASP A 47 21.46 -18.62 14.59
CA ASP A 47 22.63 -17.75 14.54
C ASP A 47 22.30 -16.30 14.87
N THR A 48 21.02 -15.94 14.94
CA THR A 48 20.56 -14.57 15.19
C THR A 48 21.20 -13.93 16.43
N PRO A 49 21.34 -14.58 17.61
CA PRO A 49 22.04 -13.98 18.75
C PRO A 49 23.51 -13.69 18.44
N THR A 50 24.14 -14.53 17.61
CA THR A 50 25.52 -14.32 17.15
C THR A 50 25.62 -13.15 16.17
N GLN A 51 24.65 -13.02 15.26
CA GLN A 51 24.60 -11.91 14.30
C GLN A 51 24.41 -10.56 14.98
N TRP A 52 23.73 -10.56 16.13
CA TRP A 52 23.49 -9.38 16.96
C TRP A 52 24.52 -9.23 18.09
N ALA A 53 25.62 -9.97 18.06
CA ALA A 53 26.67 -9.86 19.06
C ALA A 53 27.49 -8.58 18.88
N ASP A 54 27.82 -7.95 20.00
CA ASP A 54 28.76 -6.85 20.05
C ASP A 54 30.15 -7.37 20.48
N ALA A 55 31.23 -6.78 19.94
CA ALA A 55 32.59 -7.26 20.17
C ALA A 55 33.04 -7.13 21.63
N ASP A 56 32.55 -6.09 22.34
CA ASP A 56 32.94 -5.80 23.72
C ASP A 56 31.94 -6.37 24.73
N ILE A 57 30.66 -6.47 24.36
CA ILE A 57 29.57 -6.88 25.26
C ILE A 57 29.21 -8.37 25.11
N GLY A 58 29.38 -8.94 23.92
CA GLY A 58 29.00 -10.31 23.60
C GLY A 58 27.59 -10.45 23.02
N ARG A 59 27.02 -11.66 23.09
CA ARG A 59 25.70 -11.99 22.51
C ARG A 59 24.56 -11.49 23.40
N PRO A 60 23.44 -11.02 22.82
CA PRO A 60 22.27 -10.64 23.58
C PRO A 60 21.51 -11.88 24.08
N LEU A 61 21.44 -12.04 25.40
CA LEU A 61 20.78 -13.15 26.12
C LEU A 61 19.31 -12.85 26.45
N CYS A 62 18.67 -11.98 25.68
CA CYS A 62 17.32 -11.51 25.98
C CYS A 62 16.40 -11.43 24.76
N LEU A 63 16.92 -11.79 23.57
CA LEU A 63 16.18 -11.65 22.34
C LEU A 63 14.95 -12.55 22.32
N SER A 64 14.99 -13.75 22.93
CA SER A 64 13.81 -14.62 22.99
C SER A 64 12.71 -14.00 23.85
N VAL A 65 13.10 -13.38 24.98
CA VAL A 65 12.18 -12.68 25.87
C VAL A 65 11.57 -11.47 25.16
N VAL A 66 12.37 -10.71 24.42
CA VAL A 66 11.90 -9.57 23.62
C VAL A 66 10.87 -10.04 22.59
N ILE A 67 11.18 -11.06 21.78
CA ILE A 67 10.27 -11.58 20.75
C ILE A 67 8.96 -12.04 21.37
N ARG A 68 9.02 -12.85 22.43
CA ARG A 68 7.84 -13.40 23.11
C ARG A 68 6.97 -12.30 23.73
N GLU A 69 7.57 -11.26 24.30
CA GLU A 69 6.80 -10.16 24.87
C GLU A 69 6.18 -9.28 23.76
N GLN A 70 6.88 -9.04 22.65
CA GLN A 70 6.30 -8.34 21.49
C GLN A 70 5.18 -9.15 20.82
N GLU A 71 5.31 -10.47 20.75
CA GLU A 71 4.24 -11.37 20.29
C GLU A 71 3.01 -11.25 21.19
N ARG A 72 3.19 -11.29 22.52
CA ARG A 72 2.10 -11.10 23.49
C ARG A 72 1.38 -9.76 23.34
N HIS A 73 2.11 -8.72 22.93
CA HIS A 73 1.56 -7.40 22.65
C HIS A 73 0.98 -7.25 21.24
N GLY A 74 1.07 -8.28 20.39
CA GLY A 74 0.62 -8.23 19.00
C GLY A 74 1.46 -7.32 18.11
N ARG A 75 2.67 -6.96 18.55
CA ARG A 75 3.60 -6.13 17.78
C ARG A 75 4.47 -6.96 16.84
N TYR A 76 4.76 -8.19 17.24
CA TYR A 76 5.33 -9.22 16.36
C TYR A 76 4.29 -10.30 16.11
N VAL A 77 4.13 -10.72 14.86
CA VAL A 77 3.19 -11.78 14.47
C VAL A 77 3.90 -12.76 13.57
N ARG A 78 3.70 -14.06 13.76
CA ARG A 78 4.24 -15.09 12.86
C ARG A 78 3.81 -14.82 11.42
N LEU A 79 4.75 -14.87 10.48
CA LEU A 79 4.47 -14.56 9.07
C LEU A 79 3.33 -15.39 8.49
N SER A 80 3.36 -16.71 8.70
CA SER A 80 2.29 -17.60 8.26
C SER A 80 0.94 -17.19 8.85
N ALA A 81 0.87 -16.97 10.17
CA ALA A 81 -0.37 -16.56 10.82
C ALA A 81 -0.88 -15.19 10.32
N TYR A 82 0.03 -14.27 10.00
CA TYR A 82 -0.28 -12.96 9.46
C TYR A 82 -0.90 -13.06 8.06
N LEU A 83 -0.23 -13.78 7.14
CA LEU A 83 -0.67 -13.95 5.75
C LEU A 83 -1.91 -14.83 5.63
N ASP A 84 -2.02 -15.90 6.42
CA ASP A 84 -3.20 -16.76 6.48
C ASP A 84 -4.38 -16.07 7.19
N ARG A 85 -4.15 -14.88 7.75
CA ARG A 85 -5.12 -14.08 8.50
C ARG A 85 -5.71 -14.79 9.70
N THR A 86 -5.14 -15.93 10.08
CA THR A 86 -5.47 -16.59 11.34
C THR A 86 -5.18 -15.64 12.48
N TRP A 87 -4.31 -14.64 12.29
CA TRP A 87 -3.92 -13.67 13.30
C TRP A 87 -5.07 -12.78 13.88
N THR A 88 -6.20 -12.63 13.21
CA THR A 88 -7.09 -11.47 13.47
C THR A 88 -8.24 -11.62 14.48
N ALA A 89 -8.56 -12.78 15.09
CA ALA A 89 -9.76 -12.80 15.98
C ALA A 89 -9.90 -13.81 17.14
N TRP A 90 -9.10 -14.90 17.25
CA TRP A 90 -9.44 -15.97 18.22
C TRP A 90 -8.22 -16.68 18.87
N TRP A 91 -7.20 -17.03 18.09
CA TRP A 91 -5.96 -17.70 18.53
C TRP A 91 -5.07 -16.87 19.51
N ALA A 92 -4.96 -15.54 19.37
CA ALA A 92 -4.18 -14.68 20.29
C ALA A 92 -4.73 -14.74 21.73
N ARG A 93 -6.01 -15.10 21.89
CA ARG A 93 -6.67 -15.32 23.19
C ARG A 93 -6.48 -16.75 23.72
N GLN A 94 -6.25 -17.73 22.85
CA GLN A 94 -6.09 -19.16 23.21
C GLN A 94 -4.64 -19.52 23.60
N TRP A 95 -3.62 -18.92 22.97
CA TRP A 95 -2.21 -19.15 23.31
C TRP A 95 -1.73 -18.38 24.54
N ARG A 96 -2.48 -17.34 24.97
CA ARG A 96 -2.26 -16.56 26.20
C ARG A 96 -2.20 -17.38 27.50
N TRP A 97 -2.66 -18.64 27.49
CA TRP A 97 -2.77 -19.48 28.68
C TRP A 97 -1.96 -20.79 28.63
N ARG A 98 -1.26 -21.11 27.52
CA ARG A 98 -0.75 -22.48 27.33
C ARG A 98 0.74 -22.70 27.11
N SER A 99 1.60 -21.69 27.21
CA SER A 99 3.05 -21.96 27.17
C SER A 99 3.88 -20.96 28.00
N ALA A 100 4.71 -21.55 28.85
CA ALA A 100 5.83 -21.00 29.62
C ALA A 100 5.50 -20.32 30.96
N ARG A 101 6.14 -20.90 31.99
CA ARG A 101 6.29 -20.34 33.32
C ARG A 101 7.04 -19.02 33.20
N ASP A 102 6.83 -18.09 34.14
CA ASP A 102 7.51 -16.80 34.12
C ASP A 102 9.02 -16.88 34.44
N ASP A 103 9.55 -18.09 34.70
CA ASP A 103 10.94 -18.35 35.13
C ASP A 103 11.80 -19.11 34.09
N ASP A 104 11.32 -19.31 32.85
CA ASP A 104 12.10 -20.04 31.83
C ASP A 104 13.27 -19.19 31.30
N ASP A 105 14.48 -19.75 31.30
CA ASP A 105 15.74 -19.15 30.81
C ASP A 105 15.72 -18.90 29.28
N ASP A 106 16.44 -17.88 28.79
CA ASP A 106 16.42 -17.41 27.38
C ASP A 106 16.82 -18.53 26.40
N GLU A 107 17.78 -19.38 26.80
CA GLU A 107 18.25 -20.54 26.01
C GLU A 107 17.12 -21.57 25.79
N ALA A 108 16.26 -21.79 26.79
CA ALA A 108 15.13 -22.71 26.68
C ALA A 108 14.02 -22.14 25.79
N LEU A 109 13.85 -20.82 25.80
CA LEU A 109 12.87 -20.10 24.98
C LEU A 109 13.31 -19.91 23.53
N TRP A 110 14.62 -19.92 23.26
CA TRP A 110 15.18 -19.66 21.93
C TRP A 110 14.56 -20.57 20.85
N SER A 111 14.48 -21.88 21.13
CA SER A 111 13.89 -22.89 20.24
C SER A 111 12.45 -22.56 19.78
N HIS A 112 11.67 -21.87 20.61
CA HIS A 112 10.27 -21.53 20.34
C HIS A 112 10.10 -20.23 19.54
N VAL A 113 11.12 -19.37 19.51
CA VAL A 113 11.07 -18.09 18.81
C VAL A 113 11.64 -18.14 17.39
N HIS A 114 12.26 -19.25 16.98
CA HIS A 114 12.72 -19.44 15.59
C HIS A 114 11.60 -19.28 14.58
N GLY A 115 11.89 -18.62 13.47
CA GLY A 115 11.02 -18.43 12.33
C GLY A 115 10.87 -16.96 11.96
N GLU A 116 9.83 -16.66 11.20
CA GLU A 116 9.66 -15.34 10.59
C GLU A 116 8.60 -14.51 11.31
N TRP A 117 8.96 -13.28 11.65
CA TRP A 117 8.14 -12.38 12.45
C TRP A 117 7.85 -11.10 11.69
N VAL A 118 6.57 -10.81 11.46
CA VAL A 118 6.12 -9.53 10.93
C VAL A 118 6.30 -8.45 12.00
N VAL A 119 7.00 -7.38 11.67
CA VAL A 119 7.22 -6.22 12.54
C VAL A 119 6.09 -5.22 12.27
N CYS A 120 5.00 -5.31 13.04
CA CYS A 120 3.76 -4.58 12.76
C CYS A 120 3.95 -3.06 12.75
N GLU A 121 4.83 -2.52 13.60
CA GLU A 121 5.15 -1.08 13.60
C GLU A 121 5.68 -0.60 12.24
N ASN A 122 6.56 -1.39 11.61
CA ASN A 122 7.08 -1.09 10.28
C ASN A 122 5.98 -1.24 9.22
N VAL A 123 5.10 -2.23 9.35
CA VAL A 123 3.96 -2.40 8.44
C VAL A 123 3.06 -1.18 8.47
N GLU A 124 2.68 -0.70 9.66
CA GLU A 124 1.84 0.49 9.82
C GLU A 124 2.53 1.74 9.27
N ARG A 125 3.86 1.87 9.46
CA ARG A 125 4.65 2.96 8.87
C ARG A 125 4.64 2.91 7.35
N ALA A 126 4.89 1.74 6.75
CA ALA A 126 4.84 1.57 5.30
C ALA A 126 3.43 1.78 4.74
N ALA A 127 2.40 1.37 5.47
CA ALA A 127 1.01 1.60 5.09
C ALA A 127 0.69 3.10 5.00
N ARG A 128 1.14 3.91 5.98
CA ARG A 128 0.98 5.38 5.93
C ARG A 128 1.63 5.97 4.68
N LEU A 129 2.82 5.51 4.30
CA LEU A 129 3.50 5.97 3.09
C LEU A 129 2.75 5.54 1.81
N ALA A 130 2.25 4.31 1.77
CA ALA A 130 1.48 3.78 0.64
C ALA A 130 0.14 4.50 0.42
N THR A 131 -0.46 5.04 1.49
CA THR A 131 -1.73 5.78 1.44
C THR A 131 -1.57 7.29 1.35
N ALA A 132 -0.33 7.80 1.41
CA ALA A 132 -0.08 9.25 1.36
C ALA A 132 -0.25 9.84 -0.05
N ARG A 133 -0.11 9.01 -1.10
CA ARG A 133 -0.33 9.43 -2.49
C ARG A 133 -1.83 9.64 -2.73
N ASP A 134 -2.15 10.79 -3.29
CA ASP A 134 -3.47 11.01 -3.89
C ASP A 134 -3.51 10.39 -5.28
N TRP A 135 -4.58 9.65 -5.56
CA TRP A 135 -4.71 8.85 -6.77
C TRP A 135 -5.81 9.41 -7.64
N SER A 136 -5.56 9.53 -8.95
CA SER A 136 -6.65 9.76 -9.89
C SER A 136 -7.63 8.57 -9.90
N ALA A 137 -8.81 8.79 -10.48
CA ALA A 137 -9.86 7.79 -10.50
C ALA A 137 -9.46 6.51 -11.27
N VAL A 138 -8.63 6.65 -12.31
CA VAL A 138 -8.06 5.55 -13.10
C VAL A 138 -6.77 5.01 -12.49
N GLU A 139 -5.90 5.88 -11.94
CA GLU A 139 -4.63 5.43 -11.35
C GLU A 139 -4.85 4.54 -10.12
N ARG A 140 -5.87 4.83 -9.29
CA ARG A 140 -6.19 4.04 -8.10
C ARG A 140 -6.60 2.59 -8.40
N ILE A 141 -6.90 2.26 -9.65
CA ILE A 141 -7.34 0.93 -10.09
C ILE A 141 -6.17 0.23 -10.77
N MET A 142 -5.74 -0.91 -10.26
CA MET A 142 -4.59 -1.63 -10.82
C MET A 142 -4.69 -3.14 -10.60
N SER A 143 -3.81 -3.89 -11.29
CA SER A 143 -3.69 -5.34 -11.09
C SER A 143 -3.00 -5.65 -9.76
N ARG A 144 -3.05 -6.91 -9.29
CA ARG A 144 -2.25 -7.31 -8.13
C ARG A 144 -0.76 -7.11 -8.37
N ALA A 145 -0.29 -7.39 -9.58
CA ALA A 145 1.13 -7.27 -9.93
C ALA A 145 1.59 -5.81 -9.88
N ASP A 146 0.82 -4.89 -10.47
CA ASP A 146 1.10 -3.46 -10.44
C ASP A 146 1.02 -2.90 -9.01
N ALA A 147 0.07 -3.41 -8.21
CA ALA A 147 -0.03 -3.08 -6.80
C ALA A 147 1.25 -3.43 -6.04
N LYS A 148 1.76 -4.66 -6.20
CA LYS A 148 3.02 -5.07 -5.58
C LYS A 148 4.21 -4.25 -6.10
N ALA A 149 4.26 -3.96 -7.40
CA ALA A 149 5.32 -3.13 -7.99
C ALA A 149 5.32 -1.71 -7.42
N TYR A 150 4.14 -1.09 -7.24
CA TYR A 150 4.02 0.19 -6.57
C TYR A 150 4.54 0.13 -5.13
N LEU A 151 4.12 -0.87 -4.35
CA LEU A 151 4.57 -1.05 -2.96
C LEU A 151 6.09 -1.28 -2.87
N ALA A 152 6.68 -2.03 -3.81
CA ALA A 152 8.12 -2.24 -3.89
C ALA A 152 8.90 -0.92 -4.13
N SER A 153 8.27 0.02 -4.84
CA SER A 153 8.83 1.33 -5.17
C SER A 153 8.62 2.42 -4.11
N LEU A 154 8.12 2.08 -2.92
CA LEU A 154 7.88 3.07 -1.86
C LEU A 154 9.17 3.71 -1.35
N HIS A 155 9.05 4.98 -0.98
CA HIS A 155 10.13 5.79 -0.43
C HIS A 155 9.72 6.38 0.93
N ASP A 156 10.70 6.54 1.80
CA ASP A 156 10.60 7.31 3.03
C ASP A 156 11.50 8.55 2.91
N GLY A 157 10.90 9.70 2.61
CA GLY A 157 11.63 10.87 2.15
C GLY A 157 12.35 10.59 0.81
N SER A 158 13.65 10.83 0.76
CA SER A 158 14.49 10.55 -0.42
C SER A 158 14.99 9.11 -0.49
N ARG A 159 14.70 8.28 0.51
CA ARG A 159 15.26 6.94 0.62
C ARG A 159 14.30 5.88 0.07
N PRO A 160 14.72 5.02 -0.88
CA PRO A 160 13.91 3.87 -1.27
C PRO A 160 13.85 2.84 -0.14
N LEU A 161 12.65 2.33 0.14
CA LEU A 161 12.48 1.24 1.11
C LEU A 161 12.92 -0.11 0.52
N ALA A 162 12.85 -0.25 -0.81
CA ALA A 162 13.20 -1.48 -1.53
C ALA A 162 12.53 -2.72 -0.91
N LEU A 163 11.21 -2.66 -0.77
CA LEU A 163 10.43 -3.74 -0.17
C LEU A 163 10.57 -5.02 -1.02
N SER A 164 10.88 -6.13 -0.35
CA SER A 164 10.96 -7.44 -0.99
C SER A 164 9.58 -7.98 -1.40
N ASP A 165 9.54 -9.06 -2.18
CA ASP A 165 8.27 -9.74 -2.54
C ASP A 165 7.47 -10.16 -1.30
N LYS A 166 8.17 -10.56 -0.24
CA LYS A 166 7.58 -10.91 1.06
C LYS A 166 7.01 -9.68 1.76
N ASP A 167 7.77 -8.58 1.80
CA ASP A 167 7.31 -7.32 2.40
C ASP A 167 6.08 -6.78 1.67
N THR A 168 6.05 -6.87 0.33
CA THR A 168 4.90 -6.41 -0.46
C THR A 168 3.66 -7.27 -0.26
N ASP A 169 3.80 -8.59 -0.05
CA ASP A 169 2.65 -9.45 0.33
C ASP A 169 2.13 -9.12 1.74
N ILE A 170 3.01 -8.89 2.72
CA ILE A 170 2.64 -8.46 4.07
C ILE A 170 1.87 -7.13 3.99
N LEU A 171 2.45 -6.13 3.31
CA LEU A 171 1.88 -4.79 3.23
C LEU A 171 0.56 -4.78 2.45
N LEU A 172 0.47 -5.51 1.34
CA LEU A 172 -0.78 -5.62 0.58
C LEU A 172 -1.88 -6.29 1.42
N THR A 173 -1.55 -7.32 2.18
CA THR A 173 -2.47 -7.99 3.12
C THR A 173 -3.01 -7.00 4.15
N HIS A 174 -2.11 -6.21 4.75
CA HIS A 174 -2.48 -5.17 5.72
C HIS A 174 -3.39 -4.11 5.12
N LEU A 175 -3.04 -3.58 3.95
CA LEU A 175 -3.78 -2.51 3.27
C LEU A 175 -5.20 -2.95 2.88
N VAL A 176 -5.37 -4.22 2.49
CA VAL A 176 -6.68 -4.77 2.12
C VAL A 176 -7.54 -5.06 3.34
N HIS A 177 -6.97 -5.69 4.37
CA HIS A 177 -7.78 -6.27 5.45
C HIS A 177 -7.82 -5.44 6.73
N ASP A 178 -6.67 -4.96 7.17
CA ASP A 178 -6.53 -4.26 8.46
C ASP A 178 -6.82 -2.77 8.28
N ALA A 179 -6.08 -2.10 7.40
CA ALA A 179 -6.26 -0.67 7.11
C ALA A 179 -7.50 -0.40 6.24
N ARG A 180 -7.97 -1.41 5.50
CA ARG A 180 -9.08 -1.31 4.52
C ARG A 180 -8.91 -0.15 3.54
N ALA A 181 -7.67 0.19 3.25
CA ALA A 181 -7.27 1.23 2.32
C ALA A 181 -7.34 0.76 0.86
N ILE A 182 -7.50 -0.56 0.63
CA ILE A 182 -7.68 -1.14 -0.70
C ILE A 182 -8.88 -2.09 -0.67
N GLN A 183 -9.76 -1.96 -1.65
CA GLN A 183 -10.78 -2.97 -1.96
C GLN A 183 -10.32 -3.80 -3.15
N HIS A 184 -10.62 -5.10 -3.16
CA HIS A 184 -10.26 -5.94 -4.30
C HIS A 184 -11.38 -6.90 -4.70
N ASP A 185 -11.38 -7.27 -5.98
CA ASP A 185 -12.23 -8.32 -6.54
C ASP A 185 -11.47 -9.02 -7.69
N GLY A 186 -11.13 -10.30 -7.50
CA GLY A 186 -10.21 -11.01 -8.37
C GLY A 186 -8.85 -10.32 -8.44
N ASP A 187 -8.42 -9.97 -9.65
CA ASP A 187 -7.17 -9.25 -9.91
C ASP A 187 -7.32 -7.72 -9.86
N VAL A 188 -8.53 -7.18 -9.61
CA VAL A 188 -8.74 -5.74 -9.54
C VAL A 188 -8.50 -5.24 -8.13
N TYR A 189 -7.47 -4.43 -7.94
CA TYR A 189 -7.14 -3.76 -6.68
C TYR A 189 -7.40 -2.25 -6.82
N LYS A 190 -8.26 -1.73 -5.95
CA LYS A 190 -8.74 -0.34 -5.96
C LYS A 190 -8.35 0.37 -4.67
N TRP A 191 -7.51 1.40 -4.77
CA TRP A 191 -7.15 2.25 -3.65
C TRP A 191 -8.35 3.10 -3.21
N GLY A 192 -8.56 3.15 -1.91
CA GLY A 192 -9.70 3.74 -1.24
C GLY A 192 -10.65 2.71 -0.64
N THR A 193 -11.70 3.23 -0.02
CA THR A 193 -12.70 2.42 0.73
C THR A 193 -13.90 2.02 -0.13
N ALA A 194 -14.02 2.56 -1.34
CA ALA A 194 -15.12 2.28 -2.25
C ALA A 194 -15.00 0.89 -2.86
N ARG A 195 -16.12 0.16 -2.94
CA ARG A 195 -16.17 -1.18 -3.53
C ARG A 195 -15.71 -1.17 -4.99
N VAL A 196 -15.18 -2.30 -5.42
CA VAL A 196 -14.88 -2.58 -6.83
C VAL A 196 -16.19 -2.73 -7.60
N THR A 197 -16.24 -2.13 -8.78
CA THR A 197 -17.40 -2.08 -9.69
C THR A 197 -17.05 -2.71 -11.03
N GLU A 198 -18.05 -2.93 -11.88
CA GLU A 198 -17.84 -3.38 -13.26
C GLU A 198 -17.03 -2.38 -14.09
N GLN A 199 -17.24 -1.08 -13.87
CA GLN A 199 -16.48 -0.02 -14.52
C GLN A 199 -14.98 -0.13 -14.20
N ASP A 200 -14.63 -0.49 -12.96
CA ASP A 200 -13.23 -0.66 -12.56
C ASP A 200 -12.55 -1.83 -13.32
N ARG A 201 -13.29 -2.91 -13.60
CA ARG A 201 -12.79 -4.02 -14.43
C ARG A 201 -12.55 -3.58 -15.87
N GLY A 202 -13.46 -2.77 -16.41
CA GLY A 202 -13.30 -2.17 -17.73
C GLY A 202 -12.04 -1.30 -17.82
N ILE A 203 -11.82 -0.44 -16.82
CA ILE A 203 -10.61 0.40 -16.73
C ILE A 203 -9.35 -0.47 -16.69
N LEU A 204 -9.33 -1.51 -15.85
CA LEU A 204 -8.17 -2.42 -15.77
C LEU A 204 -7.91 -3.12 -17.10
N ALA A 205 -8.95 -3.57 -17.81
CA ALA A 205 -8.80 -4.20 -19.12
C ALA A 205 -8.20 -3.24 -20.16
N VAL A 206 -8.64 -1.97 -20.17
CA VAL A 206 -8.07 -0.95 -21.06
C VAL A 206 -6.61 -0.65 -20.70
N LYS A 207 -6.26 -0.58 -19.40
CA LYS A 207 -4.86 -0.48 -18.95
C LYS A 207 -4.02 -1.67 -19.39
N GLY A 208 -4.57 -2.89 -19.31
CA GLY A 208 -3.91 -4.09 -19.81
C GLY A 208 -3.64 -4.05 -21.31
N LEU A 209 -4.62 -3.57 -22.09
CA LEU A 209 -4.46 -3.35 -23.53
C LEU A 209 -3.41 -2.27 -23.84
N HIS A 210 -3.38 -1.17 -23.07
CA HIS A 210 -2.37 -0.12 -23.20
C HIS A 210 -0.96 -0.72 -23.02
N ALA A 211 -0.72 -1.41 -21.91
CA ALA A 211 0.57 -2.03 -21.62
C ALA A 211 0.96 -3.09 -22.66
N GLN A 212 -0.01 -3.82 -23.21
CA GLN A 212 0.23 -4.75 -24.31
C GLN A 212 0.65 -4.02 -25.60
N LEU A 213 0.01 -2.91 -25.94
CA LEU A 213 0.33 -2.12 -27.12
C LEU A 213 1.71 -1.46 -26.99
N GLU A 214 2.09 -0.95 -25.82
CA GLU A 214 3.45 -0.45 -25.54
C GLU A 214 4.50 -1.50 -25.86
N ARG A 215 4.37 -2.71 -25.28
CA ARG A 215 5.28 -3.83 -25.56
C ARG A 215 5.32 -4.20 -27.05
N GLN A 216 4.19 -4.12 -27.74
CA GLN A 216 4.15 -4.38 -29.19
C GLN A 216 4.88 -3.29 -29.97
N VAL A 217 4.67 -2.02 -29.64
CA VAL A 217 5.36 -0.88 -30.28
C VAL A 217 6.87 -1.05 -30.12
N ASP A 218 7.36 -1.32 -28.91
CA ASP A 218 8.79 -1.54 -28.65
C ASP A 218 9.35 -2.70 -29.49
N ALA A 219 8.63 -3.83 -29.54
CA ALA A 219 9.03 -4.99 -30.31
C ALA A 219 9.06 -4.72 -31.83
N TRP A 220 8.10 -3.94 -32.34
CA TRP A 220 8.04 -3.55 -33.75
C TRP A 220 9.12 -2.52 -34.11
N GLN A 221 9.39 -1.56 -33.23
CA GLN A 221 10.50 -0.60 -33.39
C GLN A 221 11.84 -1.31 -33.41
N ALA A 222 12.10 -2.26 -32.50
CA ALA A 222 13.33 -3.05 -32.53
C ALA A 222 13.45 -3.90 -33.82
N ARG A 223 12.34 -4.36 -34.40
CA ARG A 223 12.34 -5.03 -35.72
C ARG A 223 12.60 -4.05 -36.86
N MET A 224 12.05 -2.85 -36.80
CA MET A 224 12.30 -1.78 -37.75
C MET A 224 13.78 -1.45 -37.83
N GLU A 225 14.43 -1.22 -36.69
CA GLU A 225 15.85 -0.88 -36.61
C GLU A 225 16.73 -1.97 -37.24
N ARG A 226 16.41 -3.24 -37.01
CA ARG A 226 17.10 -4.37 -37.65
C ARG A 226 16.91 -4.40 -39.16
N ALA A 227 15.70 -4.13 -39.65
CA ALA A 227 15.42 -4.06 -41.09
C ALA A 227 16.19 -2.89 -41.73
N GLN A 228 16.19 -1.71 -41.10
CA GLN A 228 16.95 -0.55 -41.55
C GLN A 228 18.45 -0.84 -41.59
N ALA A 229 19.00 -1.51 -40.57
CA ALA A 229 20.40 -1.92 -40.56
C ALA A 229 20.72 -2.91 -41.70
N THR A 230 19.80 -3.83 -42.01
CA THR A 230 19.96 -4.80 -43.11
C THR A 230 19.96 -4.11 -44.47
N VAL A 231 19.06 -3.15 -44.70
CA VAL A 231 19.04 -2.33 -45.91
C VAL A 231 20.34 -1.54 -46.05
N ARG A 232 20.81 -0.89 -44.98
CA ARG A 232 22.08 -0.15 -44.99
C ARG A 232 23.26 -1.05 -45.37
N ARG A 233 23.32 -2.27 -44.81
CA ARG A 233 24.37 -3.25 -45.14
C ARG A 233 24.29 -3.70 -46.60
N ALA A 234 23.11 -4.01 -47.11
CA ALA A 234 22.94 -4.44 -48.51
C ALA A 234 23.37 -3.34 -49.50
N LEU A 235 23.06 -2.08 -49.19
CA LEU A 235 23.50 -0.92 -49.97
C LEU A 235 25.03 -0.74 -49.93
N GLN A 236 25.64 -0.87 -48.75
CA GLN A 236 27.10 -0.76 -48.57
C GLN A 236 27.86 -1.90 -49.27
N ALA A 237 27.34 -3.12 -49.19
CA ALA A 237 27.91 -4.30 -49.81
C ALA A 237 27.68 -4.37 -51.34
N LYS A 238 26.93 -3.42 -51.91
CA LYS A 238 26.55 -3.40 -53.34
C LYS A 238 25.89 -4.70 -53.80
N GLU A 239 25.02 -5.25 -52.94
CA GLU A 239 24.23 -6.43 -53.25
C GLU A 239 23.37 -6.23 -54.51
N ARG A 240 22.92 -7.34 -55.11
CA ARG A 240 22.06 -7.30 -56.30
C ARG A 240 20.82 -6.44 -56.05
N GLU A 241 20.46 -5.60 -57.02
CA GLU A 241 19.35 -4.65 -56.92
C GLU A 241 18.04 -5.30 -56.47
N ALA A 242 17.71 -6.48 -57.01
CA ALA A 242 16.51 -7.23 -56.64
C ALA A 242 16.46 -7.60 -55.14
N VAL A 243 17.60 -7.92 -54.54
CA VAL A 243 17.72 -8.26 -53.11
C VAL A 243 17.52 -7.01 -52.26
N THR A 244 18.20 -5.91 -52.60
CA THR A 244 18.05 -4.62 -51.90
C THR A 244 16.62 -4.09 -51.96
N LEU A 245 15.95 -4.19 -53.11
CA LEU A 245 14.53 -3.81 -53.27
C LEU A 245 13.61 -4.67 -52.40
N SER A 246 13.90 -5.97 -52.24
CA SER A 246 13.13 -6.85 -51.35
C SER A 246 13.24 -6.42 -49.88
N TYR A 247 14.43 -6.02 -49.43
CA TYR A 247 14.65 -5.50 -48.08
C TYR A 247 13.96 -4.15 -47.87
N LEU A 248 14.02 -3.24 -48.84
CA LEU A 248 13.32 -1.95 -48.78
C LEU A 248 11.79 -2.12 -48.69
N ARG A 249 11.21 -3.07 -49.43
CA ARG A 249 9.77 -3.39 -49.32
C ARG A 249 9.40 -3.88 -47.93
N THR A 250 10.23 -4.76 -47.37
CA THR A 250 10.02 -5.31 -46.02
C THR A 250 10.12 -4.20 -44.97
N GLN A 251 11.11 -3.32 -45.07
CA GLN A 251 11.24 -2.14 -44.21
C GLN A 251 9.96 -1.28 -44.27
N LYS A 252 9.50 -0.90 -45.46
CA LYS A 252 8.30 -0.08 -45.64
C LYS A 252 7.04 -0.73 -45.04
N GLN A 253 6.90 -2.05 -45.16
CA GLN A 253 5.80 -2.78 -44.53
C GLN A 253 5.86 -2.71 -43.00
N LEU A 254 7.06 -2.86 -42.42
CA LEU A 254 7.26 -2.72 -40.99
C LEU A 254 6.99 -1.29 -40.51
N GLU A 255 7.29 -0.26 -41.32
CA GLU A 255 7.06 1.16 -40.98
C GLU A 255 5.56 1.38 -40.82
N SER A 256 4.79 0.94 -41.82
CA SER A 256 3.33 0.99 -41.76
C SER A 256 2.74 0.24 -40.56
N MET A 257 3.37 -0.85 -40.11
CA MET A 257 2.92 -1.59 -38.92
C MET A 257 3.22 -0.85 -37.63
N VAL A 258 4.40 -0.23 -37.50
CA VAL A 258 4.74 0.63 -36.36
C VAL A 258 3.74 1.78 -36.27
N ASP A 259 3.48 2.50 -37.38
CA ASP A 259 2.54 3.62 -37.41
C ASP A 259 1.15 3.22 -36.92
N LYS A 260 0.62 2.09 -37.42
CA LYS A 260 -0.69 1.58 -36.99
C LYS A 260 -0.74 1.25 -35.50
N ARG A 261 0.36 0.74 -34.93
CA ARG A 261 0.44 0.38 -33.51
C ARG A 261 0.56 1.60 -32.62
N VAL A 262 1.37 2.59 -33.01
CA VAL A 262 1.46 3.88 -32.32
C VAL A 262 0.10 4.58 -32.30
N LEU A 263 -0.59 4.66 -33.45
CA LEU A 263 -1.94 5.24 -33.53
C LEU A 263 -2.97 4.48 -32.66
N ALA A 264 -2.85 3.15 -32.55
CA ALA A 264 -3.73 2.37 -31.68
C ALA A 264 -3.44 2.66 -30.20
N LEU A 265 -2.16 2.79 -29.83
CA LEU A 265 -1.74 3.14 -28.47
C LEU A 265 -2.25 4.53 -28.08
N GLU A 266 -2.09 5.53 -28.95
CA GLU A 266 -2.60 6.91 -28.73
C GLU A 266 -4.12 6.93 -28.50
N LYS A 267 -4.88 6.14 -29.28
CA LYS A 267 -6.33 6.01 -29.08
C LYS A 267 -6.68 5.41 -27.71
N VAL A 268 -5.98 4.37 -27.29
CA VAL A 268 -6.21 3.74 -25.98
C VAL A 268 -5.80 4.67 -24.84
N HIS A 269 -4.70 5.40 -24.99
CA HIS A 269 -4.27 6.42 -24.04
C HIS A 269 -5.33 7.54 -23.89
N THR A 270 -5.85 8.05 -25.01
CA THR A 270 -6.91 9.06 -25.03
C THR A 270 -8.20 8.54 -24.37
N LEU A 271 -8.54 7.27 -24.59
CA LEU A 271 -9.67 6.62 -23.93
C LEU A 271 -9.48 6.59 -22.40
N LEU A 272 -8.30 6.23 -21.90
CA LEU A 272 -8.00 6.25 -20.47
C LEU A 272 -8.16 7.65 -19.87
N LEU A 273 -7.69 8.70 -20.55
CA LEU A 273 -7.89 10.08 -20.12
C LEU A 273 -9.38 10.45 -20.06
N SER A 274 -10.16 10.08 -21.08
CA SER A 274 -11.60 10.34 -21.10
C SER A 274 -12.36 9.57 -20.00
N MET A 275 -11.90 8.36 -19.66
CA MET A 275 -12.45 7.57 -18.56
C MET A 275 -12.16 8.22 -17.22
N ASP A 276 -10.96 8.75 -17.01
CA ASP A 276 -10.60 9.46 -15.78
C ASP A 276 -11.47 10.71 -15.57
N GLN A 277 -11.65 11.49 -16.64
CA GLN A 277 -12.56 12.64 -16.65
C GLN A 277 -14.00 12.23 -16.34
N ALA A 278 -14.54 11.23 -17.02
CA ALA A 278 -15.92 10.79 -16.83
C ALA A 278 -16.18 10.28 -15.40
N VAL A 279 -15.22 9.57 -14.79
CA VAL A 279 -15.35 9.12 -13.40
C VAL A 279 -15.24 10.30 -12.43
N GLY A 280 -14.37 11.28 -12.71
CA GLY A 280 -14.30 12.53 -11.93
C GLY A 280 -15.61 13.31 -11.97
N ASP A 281 -16.18 13.51 -13.15
CA ASP A 281 -17.45 14.22 -13.36
C ASP A 281 -18.61 13.50 -12.65
N ALA A 282 -18.67 12.17 -12.73
CA ALA A 282 -19.68 11.38 -12.03
C ALA A 282 -19.57 11.54 -10.50
N GLN A 283 -18.36 11.56 -9.94
CA GLN A 283 -18.13 11.78 -8.51
C GLN A 283 -18.53 13.19 -8.08
N LEU A 284 -18.23 14.21 -8.89
CA LEU A 284 -18.65 15.59 -8.64
C LEU A 284 -20.18 15.72 -8.61
N MET A 285 -20.86 15.09 -9.57
CA MET A 285 -22.33 15.08 -9.62
C MET A 285 -22.96 14.38 -8.41
N GLN A 286 -22.36 13.29 -7.92
CA GLN A 286 -22.79 12.64 -6.69
C GLN A 286 -22.62 13.56 -5.48
N ALA A 287 -21.51 14.29 -5.39
CA ALA A 287 -21.27 15.26 -4.32
C ALA A 287 -22.28 16.43 -4.36
N TYR A 288 -22.64 16.91 -5.55
CA TYR A 288 -23.69 17.92 -5.71
C TYR A 288 -25.07 17.39 -5.31
N THR A 289 -25.43 16.18 -5.71
CA THR A 289 -26.70 15.55 -5.33
C THR A 289 -26.79 15.34 -3.81
N ALA A 290 -25.69 14.91 -3.18
CA ALA A 290 -25.61 14.76 -1.72
C ALA A 290 -25.71 16.12 -1.00
N SER A 291 -25.04 17.14 -1.53
CA SER A 291 -25.12 18.52 -1.03
C SER A 291 -26.52 19.08 -1.15
N GLU A 292 -27.18 18.93 -2.30
CA GLU A 292 -28.57 19.33 -2.53
C GLU A 292 -29.51 18.66 -1.52
N LYS A 293 -29.36 17.34 -1.32
CA LYS A 293 -30.16 16.59 -0.34
C LYS A 293 -29.94 17.12 1.09
N THR A 294 -28.69 17.43 1.44
CA THR A 294 -28.33 17.99 2.74
C THR A 294 -28.92 19.39 2.92
N LEU A 295 -28.78 20.26 1.92
CA LEU A 295 -29.36 21.61 1.91
C LEU A 295 -30.88 21.57 2.00
N ARG A 296 -31.55 20.69 1.24
CA ARG A 296 -33.00 20.48 1.33
C ARG A 296 -33.40 20.00 2.72
N SER A 297 -32.63 19.11 3.33
CA SER A 297 -32.88 18.63 4.69
C SER A 297 -32.71 19.75 5.73
N LEU A 298 -31.69 20.59 5.60
CA LEU A 298 -31.46 21.73 6.47
C LEU A 298 -32.55 22.79 6.30
N LEU A 299 -32.93 23.12 5.06
CA LEU A 299 -34.01 24.07 4.78
C LEU A 299 -35.41 23.55 5.18
N ALA A 300 -35.58 22.24 5.28
CA ALA A 300 -36.79 21.63 5.82
C ALA A 300 -36.84 21.60 7.35
N ASP A 301 -35.81 22.12 8.05
CA ASP A 301 -35.79 22.20 9.51
C ASP A 301 -36.96 23.08 10.00
N PRO A 302 -37.81 22.58 10.91
CA PRO A 302 -38.94 23.33 11.49
C PRO A 302 -38.54 24.68 12.10
N SER A 303 -37.31 24.82 12.58
CA SER A 303 -36.78 26.07 13.14
C SER A 303 -36.53 27.17 12.10
N LEU A 304 -36.36 26.77 10.83
CA LEU A 304 -36.13 27.67 9.69
C LEU A 304 -37.40 27.92 8.87
N GLN A 305 -38.55 27.37 9.30
CA GLN A 305 -39.83 27.61 8.64
C GLN A 305 -40.35 29.02 8.97
N PRO A 306 -40.94 29.74 8.00
CA PRO A 306 -41.47 31.10 8.18
C PRO A 306 -42.38 31.21 9.40
N ASP A 307 -43.28 30.25 9.61
CA ASP A 307 -44.20 30.25 10.76
C ASP A 307 -43.49 30.21 12.12
N HIS A 308 -42.35 29.53 12.22
CA HIS A 308 -41.56 29.46 13.45
C HIS A 308 -40.74 30.75 13.65
N ILE A 309 -40.23 31.32 12.56
CA ILE A 309 -39.53 32.61 12.55
C ILE A 309 -40.50 33.73 12.94
N ASP A 310 -41.70 33.75 12.37
CA ASP A 310 -42.73 34.74 12.66
C ASP A 310 -43.19 34.64 14.12
N ARG A 311 -43.43 33.43 14.64
CA ARG A 311 -43.75 33.23 16.07
C ARG A 311 -42.64 33.70 17.00
N THR A 312 -41.38 33.43 16.65
CA THR A 312 -40.24 33.88 17.47
C THR A 312 -40.06 35.39 17.38
N MET A 313 -40.28 36.00 16.21
CA MET A 313 -40.27 37.46 16.02
C MET A 313 -41.42 38.15 16.75
N ASP A 314 -42.63 37.58 16.73
CA ASP A 314 -43.79 38.06 17.49
C ASP A 314 -43.55 37.97 19.00
N ALA A 315 -43.04 36.83 19.49
CA ALA A 315 -42.67 36.67 20.89
C ALA A 315 -41.61 37.69 21.33
N LEU A 316 -40.66 38.02 20.44
CA LEU A 316 -39.62 39.03 20.69
C LEU A 316 -40.18 40.47 20.66
N ALA A 317 -41.14 40.73 19.76
CA ALA A 317 -41.85 42.00 19.68
C ALA A 317 -42.78 42.24 20.89
N GLU A 318 -43.41 41.18 21.40
CA GLU A 318 -44.26 41.22 22.59
C GLU A 318 -43.44 41.34 23.89
N ALA A 319 -42.23 40.76 23.92
CA ALA A 319 -41.28 40.91 25.02
C ALA A 319 -40.65 42.31 25.11
N ARG A 320 -40.77 43.16 24.06
CA ARG A 320 -40.33 44.56 24.15
C ARG A 320 -41.31 45.34 25.06
N PRO A 321 -40.84 45.91 26.19
CA PRO A 321 -41.73 46.67 27.06
C PRO A 321 -42.28 47.86 26.29
N ARG A 322 -43.62 47.93 26.17
CA ARG A 322 -44.35 49.12 25.74
C ARG A 322 -43.94 50.25 26.67
N ARG A 323 -42.95 51.05 26.24
CA ARG A 323 -42.63 52.35 26.83
C ARG A 323 -43.87 53.22 26.67
N ARG A 324 -44.80 53.11 27.63
CA ARG A 324 -45.89 54.07 27.81
C ARG A 324 -45.24 55.40 28.13
N ALA A 325 -45.26 56.29 27.15
CA ALA A 325 -45.15 57.71 27.39
C ALA A 325 -46.19 58.08 28.46
N ARG A 326 -45.73 58.50 29.62
CA ARG A 326 -46.53 59.30 30.54
C ARG A 326 -46.01 60.73 30.46
N ARG A 327 -46.96 61.62 30.17
CA ARG A 327 -46.88 63.07 30.19
C ARG A 327 -46.43 63.59 31.56
#